data_AF-A0A2E4BZY5-F1
#
_entry.id   AF-A0A2E4BZY5-F1
#
_cell.length_a   1.000
_cell.length_b   1.000
_cell.length_c   1.000
_cell.angle_alpha   90.00
_cell.angle_beta   90.00
_cell.angle_gamma   90.00
#
_symmetry.space_group_name_H-M   'P 1'
#
loop_
_entity.id
_entity.type
_entity.pdbx_description
1 polymer ?
#
loop_
_entity_poly.entity_id
_entity_poly.type
_entity_poly.pdbx_seq_one_letter_code
_entity_poly.pdbx_strand_id
1 'polypeptide(L)'
;MRILTIVALTSHPTVAQHQIDSGDDVDLAGVWQAENYILMDGTEHPVVGKIFFTENDWTVLFFVLDESGVTRRGSGEGGTFTLTGDRLVLTHRYHLAAGEAMLGLPASELRMVARGPDTSAPEEPCQVVRNGNRLQLNFPSGNAMTFNRPTEVR
;
A
#
# COMPACT_ATOMS: atom_id res chain seq x y z
N MET A 1 -19.64 -54.86 -1.90
CA MET A 1 -18.23 -54.62 -2.25
C MET A 1 -18.17 -53.29 -3.01
N ARG A 2 -17.78 -52.19 -2.33
CA ARG A 2 -17.68 -50.84 -2.91
C ARG A 2 -16.20 -50.51 -3.11
N ILE A 3 -15.84 -50.13 -4.32
CA ILE A 3 -14.49 -49.71 -4.69
C ILE A 3 -14.29 -48.28 -4.16
N LEU A 4 -13.26 -48.07 -3.34
CA LEU A 4 -12.80 -46.74 -2.92
C LEU A 4 -11.82 -46.21 -3.97
N THR A 5 -12.15 -45.12 -4.62
CA THR A 5 -11.20 -44.34 -5.42
C THR A 5 -10.50 -43.36 -4.49
N ILE A 6 -9.19 -43.54 -4.28
CA ILE A 6 -8.35 -42.55 -3.60
C ILE A 6 -7.84 -41.58 -4.66
N VAL A 7 -8.27 -40.33 -4.58
CA VAL A 7 -7.66 -39.23 -5.36
C VAL A 7 -6.62 -38.58 -4.45
N ALA A 8 -5.35 -38.72 -4.82
CA ALA A 8 -4.26 -37.98 -4.20
C ALA A 8 -4.36 -36.51 -4.62
N LEU A 9 -4.75 -35.64 -3.69
CA LEU A 9 -4.66 -34.19 -3.86
C LEU A 9 -3.25 -33.76 -3.46
N THR A 10 -2.51 -33.27 -4.45
CA THR A 10 -1.20 -32.65 -4.27
C THR A 10 -1.35 -31.36 -3.47
N SER A 11 -0.62 -31.26 -2.37
CA SER A 11 -0.58 -30.09 -1.48
C SER A 11 -0.13 -28.85 -2.25
N HIS A 12 -1.03 -27.87 -2.39
CA HIS A 12 -0.68 -26.51 -2.78
C HIS A 12 -0.19 -25.75 -1.55
N PRO A 13 0.77 -24.82 -1.68
CA PRO A 13 1.28 -24.05 -0.56
C PRO A 13 0.14 -23.22 0.05
N THR A 14 0.01 -23.33 1.37
CA THR A 14 -0.94 -22.58 2.19
C THR A 14 -0.59 -21.10 2.12
N VAL A 15 -1.28 -20.35 1.27
CA VAL A 15 -1.45 -18.91 1.51
C VAL A 15 -2.23 -18.82 2.82
N ALA A 16 -1.62 -18.28 3.87
CA ALA A 16 -2.30 -18.02 5.13
C ALA A 16 -3.51 -17.13 4.84
N GLN A 17 -4.69 -17.72 4.80
CA GLN A 17 -5.95 -16.98 4.83
C GLN A 17 -6.06 -16.36 6.22
N HIS A 18 -5.52 -15.16 6.38
CA HIS A 18 -5.80 -14.35 7.54
C HIS A 18 -7.30 -14.03 7.54
N GLN A 19 -7.93 -14.41 8.64
CA GLN A 19 -9.33 -14.16 8.94
C GLN A 19 -9.60 -12.66 8.76
N ILE A 20 -10.38 -12.32 7.74
CA ILE A 20 -10.93 -10.98 7.53
C ILE A 20 -12.05 -10.87 8.56
N ASP A 21 -11.83 -10.09 9.62
CA ASP A 21 -12.86 -9.78 10.59
C ASP A 21 -13.83 -8.79 9.95
N SER A 22 -14.94 -9.30 9.43
CA SER A 22 -15.87 -8.56 8.58
C SER A 22 -16.99 -7.91 9.40
N GLY A 23 -16.65 -6.99 10.30
CA GLY A 23 -17.63 -6.32 11.18
C GLY A 23 -17.32 -4.86 11.50
N ASP A 24 -16.05 -4.51 11.69
CA ASP A 24 -15.61 -3.15 12.01
C ASP A 24 -14.67 -2.63 10.90
N ASP A 25 -14.75 -1.33 10.60
CA ASP A 25 -13.78 -0.69 9.71
C ASP A 25 -12.36 -0.88 10.24
N VAL A 26 -11.40 -1.12 9.35
CA VAL A 26 -9.99 -1.21 9.74
C VAL A 26 -9.54 0.15 10.29
N ASP A 27 -9.14 0.24 11.56
CA ASP A 27 -8.64 1.52 12.10
C ASP A 27 -7.34 1.94 11.36
N LEU A 28 -7.43 3.00 10.56
CA LEU A 28 -6.31 3.60 9.83
C LEU A 28 -5.76 4.84 10.52
N ALA A 29 -6.45 5.38 11.53
CA ALA A 29 -6.17 6.70 12.06
C ALA A 29 -4.74 6.83 12.60
N GLY A 30 -4.14 7.99 12.36
CA GLY A 30 -2.80 8.33 12.81
C GLY A 30 -1.72 8.09 11.75
N VAL A 31 -0.51 7.85 12.22
CA VAL A 31 0.71 7.80 11.41
C VAL A 31 1.21 6.37 11.27
N TRP A 32 1.63 6.00 10.08
CA TRP A 32 2.25 4.71 9.78
C TRP A 32 3.58 4.93 9.05
N GLN A 33 4.60 4.20 9.46
CA GLN A 33 5.94 4.22 8.88
C GLN A 33 5.99 3.24 7.71
N ALA A 34 6.38 3.69 6.52
CA ALA A 34 6.54 2.82 5.35
C ALA A 34 7.76 1.89 5.53
N GLU A 35 7.63 0.65 5.06
CA GLU A 35 8.66 -0.40 5.15
C GLU A 35 9.09 -0.90 3.77
N ASN A 36 8.16 -1.43 2.97
CA ASN A 36 8.47 -1.98 1.64
C ASN A 36 7.44 -1.58 0.59
N TYR A 37 7.91 -1.44 -0.65
CA TYR A 37 7.09 -1.39 -1.84
C TYR A 37 7.26 -2.69 -2.62
N ILE A 38 6.17 -3.42 -2.81
CA ILE A 38 6.13 -4.75 -3.39
C ILE A 38 5.46 -4.64 -4.75
N LEU A 39 6.16 -4.99 -5.81
CA LEU A 39 5.62 -4.98 -7.16
C LEU A 39 4.73 -6.19 -7.40
N MET A 40 3.86 -6.12 -8.41
CA MET A 40 2.96 -7.21 -8.80
C MET A 40 3.69 -8.55 -9.09
N ASP A 41 4.95 -8.49 -9.54
CA ASP A 41 5.77 -9.69 -9.78
C ASP A 41 6.46 -10.24 -8.52
N GLY A 42 6.25 -9.61 -7.36
CA GLY A 42 6.86 -9.95 -6.09
C GLY A 42 8.21 -9.29 -5.81
N THR A 43 8.74 -8.46 -6.73
CA THR A 43 9.95 -7.68 -6.47
C THR A 43 9.71 -6.70 -5.33
N GLU A 44 10.60 -6.68 -4.33
CA GLU A 44 10.50 -5.79 -3.19
C GLU A 44 11.58 -4.70 -3.24
N HIS A 45 11.18 -3.47 -2.90
CA HIS A 45 12.09 -2.36 -2.67
C HIS A 45 11.91 -1.82 -1.25
N PRO A 46 13.01 -1.62 -0.48
CA PRO A 46 12.92 -0.96 0.81
C PRO A 46 12.48 0.49 0.64
N VAL A 47 11.61 0.93 1.55
CA VAL A 47 11.05 2.28 1.56
C VAL A 47 11.26 2.93 2.91
N VAL A 48 11.55 4.22 2.91
CA VAL A 48 11.46 5.07 4.10
C VAL A 48 10.44 6.17 3.86
N GLY A 49 9.57 6.41 4.83
CA GLY A 49 8.51 7.40 4.66
C GLY A 49 7.42 7.26 5.70
N LYS A 50 6.43 8.13 5.60
CA LYS A 50 5.25 8.07 6.46
C LYS A 50 4.01 8.32 5.64
N ILE A 51 2.96 7.57 5.94
CA ILE A 51 1.58 7.88 5.58
C ILE A 51 0.83 8.29 6.84
N PHE A 52 -0.06 9.25 6.73
CA PHE A 52 -0.97 9.61 7.80
C PHE A 52 -2.39 9.69 7.32
N PHE A 53 -3.31 9.27 8.18
CA PHE A 53 -4.75 9.37 8.00
C PHE A 53 -5.33 10.19 9.16
N THR A 54 -6.05 11.26 8.83
CA THR A 54 -6.89 12.00 9.77
C THR A 54 -8.33 11.52 9.64
N GLU A 55 -9.31 12.34 10.05
CA GLU A 55 -10.73 12.00 9.91
C GLU A 55 -11.11 11.74 8.45
N ASN A 56 -10.68 12.59 7.52
CA ASN A 56 -11.06 12.51 6.10
C ASN A 56 -9.88 12.68 5.14
N ASP A 57 -8.72 13.11 5.63
CA ASP A 57 -7.56 13.42 4.81
C ASP A 57 -6.47 12.38 4.97
N TRP A 58 -5.69 12.21 3.92
CA TRP A 58 -4.49 11.42 3.92
C TRP A 58 -3.35 12.15 3.23
N THR A 59 -2.13 11.87 3.65
CA THR A 59 -0.94 12.18 2.87
C THR A 59 0.10 11.10 3.11
N VAL A 60 0.94 10.88 2.10
CA VAL A 60 2.16 10.10 2.21
C VAL A 60 3.35 10.90 1.69
N LEU A 61 4.50 10.75 2.32
CA LEU A 61 5.80 11.07 1.75
C LEU A 61 6.70 9.86 1.94
N PHE A 62 7.21 9.31 0.84
CA PHE A 62 8.08 8.15 0.89
C PHE A 62 9.20 8.21 -0.16
N PHE A 63 10.26 7.46 0.12
CA PHE A 63 11.45 7.32 -0.70
C PHE A 63 11.76 5.85 -0.91
N VAL A 64 11.96 5.45 -2.15
CA VAL A 64 12.38 4.09 -2.51
C VAL A 64 13.91 4.05 -2.53
N LEU A 65 14.47 3.11 -1.79
CA LEU A 65 15.92 2.93 -1.64
C LEU A 65 16.41 1.80 -2.54
N ASP A 66 17.64 1.91 -3.05
CA ASP A 66 18.34 0.78 -3.66
C ASP A 66 18.90 -0.19 -2.59
N GLU A 67 19.55 -1.26 -3.04
CA GLU A 67 20.17 -2.28 -2.18
C GLU A 67 21.25 -1.72 -1.24
N SER A 68 21.82 -0.55 -1.55
CA SER A 68 22.80 0.13 -0.70
C SER A 68 22.17 1.11 0.30
N GLY A 69 20.85 1.23 0.30
CA GLY A 69 20.10 2.16 1.15
C GLY A 69 20.08 3.59 0.62
N VAL A 70 20.45 3.82 -0.64
CA VAL A 70 20.44 5.16 -1.26
C VAL A 70 19.08 5.44 -1.88
N THR A 71 18.52 6.60 -1.58
CA THR A 71 17.27 7.06 -2.21
C THR A 71 17.44 7.21 -3.72
N ARG A 72 16.59 6.51 -4.48
CA ARG A 72 16.55 6.60 -5.95
C ARG A 72 15.26 7.21 -6.49
N ARG A 73 14.17 7.12 -5.71
CA ARG A 73 12.86 7.65 -6.07
C ARG A 73 12.18 8.25 -4.85
N GLY A 74 11.27 9.18 -5.08
CA GLY A 74 10.40 9.72 -4.04
C GLY A 74 9.02 10.04 -4.57
N SER A 75 8.02 9.90 -3.70
CA SER A 75 6.66 10.35 -3.97
C SER A 75 6.08 11.04 -2.73
N GLY A 76 5.38 12.15 -2.97
CA GLY A 76 4.59 12.90 -2.01
C GLY A 76 3.18 13.04 -2.54
N GLU A 77 2.22 12.36 -1.93
CA GLU A 77 0.85 12.28 -2.42
C GLU A 77 -0.13 12.56 -1.29
N GLY A 78 -1.33 13.00 -1.63
CA GLY A 78 -2.36 13.20 -0.62
C GLY A 78 -3.67 13.71 -1.15
N GLY A 79 -4.65 13.78 -0.26
CA GLY A 79 -5.99 14.25 -0.55
C GLY A 79 -6.98 13.71 0.47
N THR A 80 -8.16 13.30 0.01
CA THR A 80 -9.23 12.77 0.86
C THR A 80 -9.34 11.26 0.71
N PHE A 81 -9.94 10.58 1.68
CA PHE A 81 -10.21 9.15 1.55
C PHE A 81 -11.60 8.77 2.08
N THR A 82 -12.08 7.60 1.66
CA THR A 82 -13.19 6.89 2.30
C THR A 82 -12.76 5.48 2.64
N LEU A 83 -13.33 4.93 3.72
CA LEU A 83 -13.11 3.55 4.15
C LEU A 83 -14.46 2.89 4.41
N THR A 84 -14.61 1.64 3.97
CA THR A 84 -15.77 0.80 4.28
C THR A 84 -15.31 -0.65 4.35
N GLY A 85 -15.30 -1.22 5.55
CA GLY A 85 -14.65 -2.49 5.84
C GLY A 85 -13.14 -2.42 5.56
N ASP A 86 -12.67 -3.22 4.61
CA ASP A 86 -11.28 -3.26 4.13
C ASP A 86 -11.06 -2.47 2.83
N ARG A 87 -12.11 -1.84 2.29
CA ARG A 87 -12.04 -1.08 1.04
C ARG A 87 -11.73 0.38 1.32
N LEU A 88 -10.52 0.80 0.97
CA LEU A 88 -10.05 2.18 1.04
C LEU A 88 -10.11 2.82 -0.35
N VAL A 89 -10.66 4.02 -0.48
CA VAL A 89 -10.57 4.79 -1.73
C VAL A 89 -9.78 6.05 -1.46
N LEU A 90 -8.61 6.17 -2.07
CA LEU A 90 -7.77 7.37 -1.99
C LEU A 90 -8.12 8.32 -3.13
N THR A 91 -8.57 9.53 -2.82
CA THR A 91 -8.78 10.60 -3.80
C THR A 91 -7.56 11.50 -3.85
N HIS A 92 -6.85 11.50 -4.99
CA HIS A 92 -5.54 12.14 -5.18
C HIS A 92 -5.61 13.63 -5.55
N ARG A 93 -5.50 14.50 -4.54
CA ARG A 93 -5.49 15.96 -4.70
C ARG A 93 -4.10 16.54 -4.97
N TYR A 94 -3.07 15.95 -4.35
CA TYR A 94 -1.66 16.31 -4.49
C TYR A 94 -0.88 15.09 -4.97
N HIS A 95 0.03 15.29 -5.92
CA HIS A 95 0.95 14.24 -6.36
C HIS A 95 2.25 14.91 -6.83
N LEU A 96 3.32 14.64 -6.11
CA LEU A 96 4.71 14.93 -6.43
C LEU A 96 5.43 13.61 -6.61
N ALA A 97 6.05 13.34 -7.76
CA ALA A 97 6.86 12.15 -7.96
C ALA A 97 8.08 12.44 -8.84
N ALA A 98 9.19 11.77 -8.54
CA ALA A 98 10.40 11.77 -9.36
C ALA A 98 11.25 10.53 -9.03
N GLY A 99 12.06 10.06 -9.98
CA GLY A 99 13.08 9.08 -9.64
C GLY A 99 13.75 8.37 -10.81
N GLU A 100 14.91 7.80 -10.52
CA GLU A 100 15.70 6.99 -11.45
C GLU A 100 15.00 5.65 -11.74
N ALA A 101 15.41 5.00 -12.84
CA ALA A 101 14.99 3.62 -13.10
C ALA A 101 15.59 2.68 -12.05
N MET A 102 14.78 1.74 -11.57
CA MET A 102 15.19 0.64 -10.70
C MET A 102 14.61 -0.66 -11.24
N LEU A 103 15.00 -1.81 -10.67
CA LEU A 103 14.45 -3.11 -11.07
C LEU A 103 12.91 -3.10 -10.96
N GLY A 104 12.22 -3.33 -12.08
CA GLY A 104 10.76 -3.31 -12.16
C GLY A 104 10.10 -1.92 -12.06
N LEU A 105 10.89 -0.84 -11.89
CA LEU A 105 10.41 0.53 -11.76
C LEU A 105 11.01 1.43 -12.85
N PRO A 106 10.26 1.78 -13.91
CA PRO A 106 10.77 2.69 -14.94
C PRO A 106 11.01 4.09 -14.36
N ALA A 107 12.00 4.80 -14.89
CA ALA A 107 12.30 6.18 -14.49
C ALA A 107 11.04 7.07 -14.57
N SER A 108 10.94 8.01 -13.63
CA SER A 108 9.88 9.01 -13.59
C SER A 108 10.51 10.39 -13.62
N GLU A 109 10.16 11.18 -14.64
CA GLU A 109 10.40 12.62 -14.66
C GLU A 109 9.76 13.29 -13.44
N LEU A 110 10.31 14.44 -13.05
CA LEU A 110 9.72 15.25 -11.98
C LEU A 110 8.33 15.72 -12.42
N ARG A 111 7.32 15.33 -11.65
CA ARG A 111 5.94 15.75 -11.86
C ARG A 111 5.36 16.24 -10.55
N MET A 112 4.72 17.41 -10.59
CA MET A 112 3.94 17.96 -9.49
C MET A 112 2.56 18.37 -9.99
N VAL A 113 1.52 17.88 -9.32
CA VAL A 113 0.12 18.21 -9.61
C VAL A 113 -0.59 18.54 -8.30
N ALA A 114 -1.28 19.68 -8.27
CA ALA A 114 -2.18 20.07 -7.19
C ALA A 114 -3.55 20.39 -7.79
N ARG A 115 -4.61 19.85 -7.17
CA ARG A 115 -5.99 19.96 -7.62
C ARG A 115 -6.82 20.71 -6.60
N GLY A 116 -7.57 21.72 -7.06
CA GLY A 116 -8.50 22.46 -6.21
C GLY A 116 -9.70 21.61 -5.78
N PRO A 117 -10.46 22.04 -4.76
CA PRO A 117 -11.59 21.29 -4.21
C PRO A 117 -12.67 20.98 -5.26
N ASP A 118 -12.91 21.90 -6.19
CA ASP A 118 -13.96 21.79 -7.23
C ASP A 118 -13.51 21.02 -8.48
N THR A 119 -12.27 20.52 -8.51
CA THR A 119 -11.76 19.74 -9.64
C THR A 119 -11.94 18.25 -9.39
N SER A 120 -12.26 17.48 -10.43
CA SER A 120 -12.25 16.03 -10.35
C SER A 120 -10.82 15.55 -10.07
N ALA A 121 -10.68 14.68 -9.07
CA ALA A 121 -9.42 14.09 -8.66
C ALA A 121 -9.46 12.58 -8.93
N PRO A 122 -8.35 11.97 -9.38
CA PRO A 122 -8.27 10.52 -9.57
C PRO A 122 -8.57 9.79 -8.27
N GLU A 123 -9.31 8.69 -8.36
CA GLU A 123 -9.55 7.77 -7.25
C GLU A 123 -8.71 6.51 -7.43
N GLU A 124 -8.15 6.02 -6.35
CA GLU A 124 -7.38 4.77 -6.29
C GLU A 124 -8.00 3.83 -5.25
N PRO A 125 -8.82 2.86 -5.70
CA PRO A 125 -9.44 1.90 -4.80
C PRO A 125 -8.42 0.86 -4.34
N CYS A 126 -8.03 0.92 -3.08
CA CYS A 126 -7.11 0.01 -2.43
C CYS A 126 -7.87 -1.02 -1.57
N GLN A 127 -7.23 -2.17 -1.36
CA GLN A 127 -7.60 -3.06 -0.26
C GLN A 127 -6.64 -2.86 0.91
N VAL A 128 -7.19 -2.84 2.11
CA VAL A 128 -6.45 -2.71 3.37
C VAL A 128 -6.36 -4.07 4.04
N VAL A 129 -5.15 -4.48 4.42
CA VAL A 129 -4.94 -5.63 5.30
C VAL A 129 -4.25 -5.14 6.56
N ARG A 130 -4.83 -5.41 7.73
CA ARG A 130 -4.24 -5.07 9.03
C ARG A 130 -3.96 -6.31 9.86
N ASN A 131 -2.79 -6.34 10.47
CA ASN A 131 -2.39 -7.34 11.46
C ASN A 131 -1.68 -6.66 12.63
N GLY A 132 -2.45 -6.33 13.67
CA GLY A 132 -1.96 -5.59 14.84
C GLY A 132 -1.39 -4.22 14.45
N ASN A 133 -0.08 -4.07 14.56
CA ASN A 133 0.66 -2.86 14.22
C ASN A 133 1.18 -2.84 12.78
N ARG A 134 0.82 -3.81 11.95
CA ARG A 134 1.17 -3.83 10.53
C ARG A 134 -0.04 -3.51 9.67
N LEU A 135 0.20 -2.69 8.65
CA LEU A 135 -0.74 -2.27 7.63
C LEU A 135 -0.16 -2.61 6.26
N GLN A 136 -0.98 -3.14 5.37
CA GLN A 136 -0.65 -3.29 3.97
C GLN A 136 -1.75 -2.68 3.13
N LEU A 137 -1.37 -1.84 2.17
CA LEU A 137 -2.24 -1.32 1.13
C LEU A 137 -1.96 -2.06 -0.16
N ASN A 138 -2.96 -2.75 -0.71
CA ASN A 138 -2.90 -3.39 -2.01
C ASN A 138 -3.53 -2.45 -3.06
N PHE A 139 -2.76 -2.07 -4.07
CA PHE A 139 -3.18 -1.14 -5.10
C PHE A 139 -3.84 -1.86 -6.29
N PRO A 140 -4.68 -1.16 -7.09
CA PRO A 140 -5.26 -1.72 -8.31
C PRO A 140 -4.25 -2.26 -9.32
N SER A 141 -3.02 -1.75 -9.30
CA SER A 141 -1.92 -2.19 -10.16
C SER A 141 -1.41 -3.59 -9.84
N GLY A 142 -1.82 -4.18 -8.71
CA GLY A 142 -1.26 -5.42 -8.17
C GLY A 142 -0.03 -5.19 -7.29
N ASN A 143 0.48 -3.96 -7.21
CA ASN A 143 1.53 -3.60 -6.25
C ASN A 143 0.94 -3.49 -4.83
N ALA A 144 1.81 -3.50 -3.83
CA ALA A 144 1.44 -3.23 -2.45
C ALA A 144 2.50 -2.35 -1.75
N MET A 145 2.08 -1.66 -0.69
CA MET A 145 2.99 -1.01 0.25
C MET A 145 2.69 -1.46 1.66
N THR A 146 3.73 -1.78 2.42
CA THR A 146 3.62 -2.19 3.82
C THR A 146 4.08 -1.07 4.75
N PHE A 147 3.44 -1.03 5.91
CA PHE A 147 3.69 -0.03 6.92
C PHE A 147 3.60 -0.63 8.32
N ASN A 148 4.33 -0.03 9.27
CA ASN A 148 4.22 -0.32 10.68
C ASN A 148 3.72 0.91 11.46
N ARG A 149 2.93 0.68 12.52
CA ARG A 149 2.62 1.74 13.48
C ARG A 149 3.90 2.06 14.25
N PRO A 150 4.37 3.32 14.27
CA PRO A 150 5.58 3.68 14.99
C PRO A 150 5.36 3.54 16.49
N THR A 151 6.35 2.95 17.18
CA THR A 151 6.34 2.77 18.64
C THR A 151 6.77 4.02 19.40
N GLU A 152 7.41 4.98 18.71
CA GLU A 152 7.79 6.29 19.20
C GLU A 152 7.29 7.36 18.22
N VAL A 153 6.52 8.35 18.71
CA VAL A 153 6.29 9.59 17.97
C VAL A 153 7.48 10.49 18.29
N ARG A 154 8.40 10.64 17.34
CA ARG A 154 9.47 11.63 17.39
C ARG A 154 9.12 12.84 16.55
#